data_AF-A0A0U3MFT7-F1
#
_entry.id   AF-A0A0U3MFT7-F1
#
_cell.length_a   1.000
_cell.length_b   1.000
_cell.length_c   1.000
_cell.angle_alpha   90.00
_cell.angle_beta   90.00
_cell.angle_gamma   90.00
#
_symmetry.space_group_name_H-M   'P 1'
#
loop_
_entity.id
_entity.type
_entity.pdbx_description
1 polymer ?
#
loop_
_entity_poly.entity_id
_entity_poly.type
_entity_poly.pdbx_seq_one_letter_code
_entity_poly.pdbx_strand_id
1 'polypeptide(L)'
;MNKEHFLIELKLNLTDLPPEKVSAILAEYEEKFAAELTAGKFEEQIANELGHPKQLAAERLIQFGIKPKPKEASYSQGDWVELDSEPGELNDEIEAQQSYSPFVQFIKAVFIIGFNLFFVLIPMIVLLFCLLGAWITGIAFSFAPIFGIFALLGTYSVATVFQTFMTILICGIGLVMLAVCYSFTRVLTKLFRRYLVWMRRAIVGGRLA
;
A
#
# COMPACT_ATOMS: atom_id res chain seq x y z
N MET A 1 -31.12 -25.17 14.65
CA MET A 1 -29.75 -25.28 15.20
C MET A 1 -29.65 -26.60 15.96
N ASN A 2 -28.55 -27.34 15.81
CA ASN A 2 -28.30 -28.58 16.56
C ASN A 2 -27.72 -28.25 17.96
N LYS A 3 -27.91 -29.13 18.96
CA LYS A 3 -27.32 -29.05 20.31
C LYS A 3 -25.83 -28.68 20.27
N GLU A 4 -25.04 -29.35 19.44
CA GLU A 4 -23.58 -29.11 19.37
C GLU A 4 -23.27 -27.68 18.93
N HIS A 5 -23.97 -27.21 17.90
CA HIS A 5 -23.81 -25.86 17.37
C HIS A 5 -24.16 -24.80 18.42
N PHE A 6 -25.23 -25.03 19.20
CA PHE A 6 -25.66 -24.15 20.28
C PHE A 6 -24.62 -24.05 21.40
N LEU A 7 -24.09 -25.20 21.86
CA LEU A 7 -23.08 -25.22 22.94
C LEU A 7 -21.74 -24.62 22.49
N ILE A 8 -21.35 -24.81 21.23
CA ILE A 8 -20.14 -24.19 20.66
C ILE A 8 -20.30 -22.67 20.64
N GLU A 9 -21.42 -22.14 20.13
CA GLU A 9 -21.68 -20.70 20.11
C GLU A 9 -21.73 -20.12 21.53
N LEU A 10 -22.39 -20.80 22.48
CA LEU A 10 -22.45 -20.37 23.87
C LEU A 10 -21.03 -20.28 24.49
N LYS A 11 -20.20 -21.29 24.26
CA LYS A 11 -18.79 -21.32 24.72
C LYS A 11 -17.96 -20.20 24.11
N LEU A 12 -18.13 -19.92 22.81
CA LEU A 12 -17.37 -18.87 22.11
C LEU A 12 -17.65 -17.46 22.65
N ASN A 13 -18.86 -17.24 23.16
CA ASN A 13 -19.29 -15.96 23.73
C ASN A 13 -19.03 -15.85 25.24
N LEU A 14 -18.78 -16.97 25.94
CA LEU A 14 -18.43 -17.00 27.37
C LEU A 14 -16.92 -17.00 27.63
N THR A 15 -16.07 -16.72 26.64
CA THR A 15 -14.59 -16.74 26.80
C THR A 15 -14.05 -15.75 27.83
N ASP A 16 -14.83 -14.75 28.19
CA ASP A 16 -14.45 -13.73 29.18
C ASP A 16 -14.65 -14.19 30.63
N LEU A 17 -15.24 -15.38 30.85
CA LEU A 17 -15.40 -16.00 32.16
C LEU A 17 -14.22 -16.93 32.51
N PRO A 18 -13.92 -17.12 33.81
CA PRO A 18 -13.03 -18.19 34.27
C PRO A 18 -13.48 -19.55 33.74
N PRO A 19 -12.55 -20.45 33.35
CA PRO A 19 -12.88 -21.73 32.70
C PRO A 19 -13.78 -22.61 33.55
N GLU A 20 -13.68 -22.50 34.88
CA GLU A 20 -14.51 -23.20 35.86
C GLU A 20 -16.00 -22.80 35.80
N LYS A 21 -16.29 -21.52 35.53
CA LYS A 21 -17.68 -21.05 35.40
C LYS A 21 -18.26 -21.38 34.03
N VAL A 22 -17.42 -21.34 32.98
CA VAL A 22 -17.84 -21.69 31.62
C VAL A 22 -18.27 -23.17 31.56
N SER A 23 -17.49 -24.08 32.15
CA SER A 23 -17.84 -25.50 32.19
C SER A 23 -19.13 -25.77 32.98
N ALA A 24 -19.34 -25.08 34.10
CA ALA A 24 -20.57 -25.20 34.88
C ALA A 24 -21.81 -24.76 34.09
N ILE A 25 -21.72 -23.64 33.36
CA ILE A 25 -22.82 -23.15 32.52
C ILE A 25 -23.10 -24.13 31.37
N LEU A 26 -22.06 -24.65 30.71
CA LEU A 26 -22.24 -25.60 29.62
C LEU A 26 -22.90 -26.90 30.10
N ALA A 27 -22.52 -27.41 31.27
CA ALA A 27 -23.12 -28.60 31.87
C ALA A 27 -24.61 -28.40 32.20
N GLU A 28 -24.99 -27.22 32.71
CA GLU A 28 -26.38 -26.88 33.01
C GLU A 28 -27.27 -26.91 31.75
N TYR A 29 -26.81 -26.32 30.65
CA TYR A 29 -27.55 -26.36 29.39
C TYR A 29 -27.54 -27.75 28.76
N GLU A 30 -26.43 -28.49 28.86
CA GLU A 30 -26.38 -29.88 28.40
C GLU A 30 -27.39 -30.79 29.10
N GLU A 31 -27.52 -30.66 30.43
CA GLU A 31 -28.52 -31.39 31.21
C GLU A 31 -29.93 -31.01 30.79
N LYS A 32 -30.19 -29.72 30.53
CA LYS A 32 -31.48 -29.24 30.04
C LYS A 32 -31.84 -29.80 28.65
N PHE A 33 -30.87 -29.82 27.73
CA PHE A 33 -31.06 -30.46 26.42
C PHE A 33 -31.34 -31.97 26.57
N ALA A 34 -30.65 -32.67 27.47
CA ALA A 34 -30.88 -34.10 27.71
C ALA A 34 -32.28 -34.37 28.31
N ALA A 35 -32.72 -33.54 29.25
CA ALA A 35 -34.05 -33.64 29.85
C ALA A 35 -35.16 -33.45 28.80
N GLU A 36 -35.05 -32.44 27.94
CA GLU A 36 -36.06 -32.18 26.91
C GLU A 36 -36.02 -33.18 25.74
N LEU A 37 -34.86 -33.78 25.46
CA LEU A 37 -34.74 -34.89 24.53
C LEU A 37 -35.49 -36.13 25.04
N THR A 38 -35.41 -36.44 26.34
CA THR A 38 -36.18 -37.55 26.93
C THR A 38 -37.68 -37.30 26.98
N ALA A 39 -38.10 -36.03 26.94
CA ALA A 39 -39.50 -35.63 26.80
C ALA A 39 -40.01 -35.74 25.34
N GLY A 40 -39.17 -36.19 24.40
CA GLY A 40 -39.54 -36.42 23.00
C GLY A 40 -39.49 -35.18 22.11
N LYS A 41 -38.86 -34.08 22.56
CA LYS A 41 -38.64 -32.89 21.72
C LYS A 41 -37.39 -33.06 20.86
N PHE A 42 -37.42 -32.46 19.66
CA PHE A 42 -36.26 -32.43 18.79
C PHE A 42 -35.28 -31.32 19.21
N GLU A 43 -33.99 -31.56 19.02
CA GLU A 43 -32.91 -30.62 19.40
C GLU A 43 -33.11 -29.21 18.83
N GLU A 44 -33.66 -29.11 17.62
CA GLU A 44 -33.94 -27.83 16.96
C GLU A 44 -35.05 -27.04 17.66
N GLN A 45 -36.07 -27.73 18.18
CA GLN A 45 -37.15 -27.10 18.92
C GLN A 45 -36.65 -26.58 20.26
N ILE A 46 -35.81 -27.36 20.94
CA ILE A 46 -35.19 -26.99 22.21
C ILE A 46 -34.29 -25.74 22.01
N ALA A 47 -33.51 -25.69 20.93
CA ALA A 47 -32.69 -24.52 20.61
C ALA A 47 -33.54 -23.26 20.33
N ASN A 48 -34.68 -23.40 19.64
CA ASN A 48 -35.58 -22.28 19.39
C ASN A 48 -36.32 -21.81 20.66
N GLU A 49 -36.67 -22.73 21.56
CA GLU A 49 -37.29 -22.40 22.85
C GLU A 49 -36.31 -21.71 23.82
N LEU A 50 -35.04 -22.10 23.79
CA LEU A 50 -33.98 -21.48 24.60
C LEU A 50 -33.55 -20.10 24.10
N GLY A 51 -33.76 -19.81 22.81
CA GLY A 51 -33.40 -18.53 22.18
C GLY A 51 -31.97 -18.48 21.65
N HIS A 52 -31.45 -17.27 21.39
CA HIS A 52 -30.13 -17.11 20.76
C HIS A 52 -28.98 -17.31 21.77
N PRO A 53 -28.03 -18.23 21.53
CA PRO A 53 -26.94 -18.52 22.46
C PRO A 53 -26.03 -17.30 22.74
N LYS A 54 -25.91 -16.38 21.77
CA LYS A 54 -25.23 -15.09 21.94
C LYS A 54 -25.87 -14.20 23.01
N GLN A 55 -27.21 -14.16 23.05
CA GLN A 55 -27.95 -13.34 24.00
C GLN A 55 -27.91 -13.96 25.39
N LEU A 56 -28.02 -15.29 25.49
CA LEU A 56 -27.87 -16.04 26.75
C LEU A 56 -26.46 -15.88 27.33
N ALA A 57 -25.42 -15.91 26.49
CA ALA A 57 -24.05 -15.62 26.92
C ALA A 57 -23.91 -14.19 27.46
N ALA A 58 -24.46 -13.21 26.75
CA ALA A 58 -24.45 -11.81 27.17
C ALA A 58 -25.19 -11.60 28.50
N GLU A 59 -26.34 -12.26 28.69
CA GLU A 59 -27.12 -12.21 29.92
C GLU A 59 -26.35 -12.83 31.11
N ARG A 60 -25.72 -14.01 30.91
CA ARG A 60 -24.86 -14.62 31.91
C ARG A 60 -23.65 -13.73 32.24
N LEU A 61 -23.04 -13.08 31.25
CA LEU A 61 -21.94 -12.13 31.47
C LEU A 61 -22.38 -10.94 32.34
N ILE A 62 -23.56 -10.37 32.06
CA ILE A 62 -24.16 -9.26 32.83
C ILE A 62 -24.40 -9.71 34.28
N GLN A 63 -24.89 -10.93 34.50
CA GLN A 63 -25.11 -11.49 35.84
C GLN A 63 -23.82 -11.58 36.68
N PHE A 64 -22.66 -11.80 36.03
CA PHE A 64 -21.36 -11.81 36.69
C PHE A 64 -20.69 -10.44 36.76
N GLY A 65 -21.38 -9.35 36.39
CA GLY A 65 -20.86 -7.98 36.43
C GLY A 65 -19.88 -7.66 35.29
N ILE A 66 -19.84 -8.48 34.24
CA ILE A 66 -18.95 -8.33 33.09
C ILE A 66 -19.77 -7.72 31.95
N LYS A 67 -19.41 -6.50 31.50
CA LYS A 67 -20.09 -5.88 30.36
C LYS A 67 -19.78 -6.69 29.09
N PRO A 68 -20.79 -7.23 28.39
CA PRO A 68 -20.57 -8.03 27.20
C PRO A 68 -19.94 -7.13 26.12
N LYS A 69 -18.71 -7.43 25.73
CA LYS A 69 -18.15 -6.88 24.48
C LYS A 69 -18.66 -7.78 23.36
N PRO A 70 -19.46 -7.28 22.39
CA PRO A 70 -19.74 -8.04 21.19
C PRO A 70 -18.39 -8.37 20.56
N LYS A 71 -18.11 -9.66 20.35
CA LYS A 71 -16.95 -10.12 19.63
C LYS A 71 -17.17 -9.69 18.18
N GLU A 72 -16.69 -8.50 17.83
CA GLU A 72 -16.62 -8.05 16.45
C GLU A 72 -15.97 -9.18 15.65
N ALA A 73 -16.59 -9.52 14.52
CA ALA A 73 -16.08 -10.53 13.63
C ALA A 73 -14.58 -10.27 13.42
N SER A 74 -13.76 -11.26 13.74
CA SER A 74 -12.33 -11.19 13.46
C SER A 74 -12.19 -11.27 11.96
N TYR A 75 -12.25 -10.11 11.29
CA TYR A 75 -12.05 -10.01 9.86
C TYR A 75 -10.57 -10.32 9.61
N SER A 76 -10.31 -11.55 9.16
CA SER A 76 -9.06 -11.90 8.50
C SER A 76 -8.93 -11.01 7.27
N GLN A 77 -7.82 -10.30 7.19
CA GLN A 77 -7.54 -9.34 6.15
C GLN A 77 -7.42 -10.07 4.79
N GLY A 78 -8.48 -9.99 3.97
CA GLY A 78 -8.46 -10.43 2.57
C GLY A 78 -9.72 -11.11 2.03
N ASP A 79 -10.72 -11.42 2.85
CA ASP A 79 -11.92 -12.11 2.38
C ASP A 79 -13.00 -11.13 1.91
N TRP A 80 -13.45 -11.27 0.66
CA TRP A 80 -14.62 -10.57 0.14
C TRP A 80 -15.88 -11.26 0.69
N VAL A 81 -16.65 -10.55 1.52
CA VAL A 81 -17.97 -11.02 1.96
C VAL A 81 -19.02 -10.36 1.08
N GLU A 82 -19.69 -11.19 0.28
CA GLU A 82 -20.77 -10.80 -0.61
C GLU A 82 -22.02 -10.49 0.23
N LEU A 83 -22.55 -9.27 0.06
CA LEU A 83 -23.71 -8.75 0.80
C LEU A 83 -24.99 -9.32 0.19
N ASP A 84 -25.54 -10.39 0.77
CA ASP A 84 -26.93 -10.75 0.51
C ASP A 84 -27.86 -9.73 1.19
N SER A 85 -28.81 -9.26 0.40
CA SER A 85 -29.59 -8.04 0.58
C SER A 85 -30.74 -8.16 1.58
N GLU A 86 -30.67 -7.44 2.70
CA GLU A 86 -31.82 -6.93 3.44
C GLU A 86 -31.57 -5.47 3.88
N PRO A 87 -32.51 -4.52 3.65
CA PRO A 87 -32.31 -3.12 3.98
C PRO A 87 -32.62 -2.88 5.46
N GLY A 88 -31.65 -3.17 6.32
CA GLY A 88 -31.65 -2.66 7.70
C GLY A 88 -31.06 -1.25 7.71
N GLU A 89 -31.82 -0.27 8.20
CA GLU A 89 -31.36 1.10 8.46
C GLU A 89 -30.10 1.07 9.32
N LEU A 90 -28.93 1.21 8.68
CA LEU A 90 -27.66 1.37 9.36
C LEU A 90 -27.35 2.87 9.40
N ASN A 91 -27.47 3.43 10.60
CA ASN A 91 -27.08 4.79 10.92
C ASN A 91 -25.73 5.16 10.28
N ASP A 92 -25.69 6.36 9.72
CA ASP A 92 -24.47 7.09 9.39
C ASP A 92 -23.44 7.00 10.53
N GLU A 93 -22.16 7.00 10.14
CA GLU A 93 -20.98 7.10 11.01
C GLU A 93 -20.50 5.83 11.72
N ILE A 94 -20.00 4.86 10.94
CA ILE A 94 -18.81 4.11 11.36
C ILE A 94 -17.78 4.24 10.25
N GLU A 95 -17.17 5.43 10.16
CA GLU A 95 -15.77 5.49 9.74
C GLU A 95 -15.03 4.62 10.76
N ALA A 96 -14.70 3.39 10.36
CA ALA A 96 -13.82 2.55 11.14
C ALA A 96 -12.48 3.28 11.25
N GLN A 97 -12.34 4.11 12.29
CA GLN A 97 -11.07 4.62 12.79
C GLN A 97 -10.28 3.40 13.21
N GLN A 98 -9.65 2.73 12.24
CA GLN A 98 -8.58 1.80 12.51
C GLN A 98 -7.54 2.60 13.28
N SER A 99 -7.52 2.38 14.60
CA SER A 99 -6.54 2.94 15.53
C SER A 99 -5.18 2.30 15.24
N TYR A 100 -4.60 2.64 14.09
CA TYR A 100 -3.21 2.35 13.80
C TYR A 100 -2.37 3.02 14.89
N SER A 101 -1.50 2.25 15.56
CA SER A 101 -0.49 2.83 16.46
C SER A 101 0.23 3.97 15.73
N PRO A 102 0.53 5.10 16.40
CA PRO A 102 1.23 6.23 15.78
C PRO A 102 2.53 5.81 15.08
N PHE A 103 3.15 4.72 15.55
CA PHE A 103 4.30 4.09 14.92
C PHE A 103 4.00 3.46 13.54
N VAL A 104 2.86 2.77 13.41
CA VAL A 104 2.46 2.13 12.13
C VAL A 104 2.05 3.20 11.11
N GLN A 105 1.39 4.27 11.55
CA GLN A 105 1.09 5.41 10.69
C GLN A 105 2.36 6.09 10.18
N PHE A 106 3.37 6.26 11.06
CA PHE A 106 4.67 6.77 10.70
C PHE A 106 5.38 5.88 9.65
N ILE A 107 5.45 4.57 9.88
CA ILE A 107 6.05 3.61 8.93
C ILE A 107 5.31 3.66 7.58
N LYS A 108 3.97 3.67 7.59
CA LYS A 108 3.16 3.77 6.37
C LYS A 108 3.45 5.07 5.62
N ALA A 109 3.53 6.20 6.31
CA ALA A 109 3.84 7.49 5.69
C ALA A 109 5.26 7.53 5.09
N VAL A 110 6.26 7.04 5.82
CA VAL A 110 7.64 6.92 5.35
C VAL A 110 7.72 6.01 4.13
N PHE A 111 7.00 4.89 4.13
CA PHE A 111 6.98 3.98 2.99
C PHE A 111 6.34 4.64 1.76
N ILE A 112 5.21 5.34 1.89
CA ILE A 112 4.54 6.00 0.77
C ILE A 112 5.39 7.15 0.20
N ILE A 113 5.97 8.00 1.07
CA ILE A 113 6.84 9.11 0.65
C ILE A 113 8.14 8.58 0.04
N GLY A 114 8.75 7.57 0.67
CA GLY A 114 9.99 6.93 0.22
C GLY A 114 9.81 6.19 -1.10
N PHE A 115 8.73 5.44 -1.26
CA PHE A 115 8.39 4.72 -2.49
C PHE A 115 8.14 5.68 -3.65
N ASN A 116 7.38 6.77 -3.42
CA ASN A 116 7.16 7.80 -4.42
C ASN A 116 8.47 8.50 -4.82
N LEU A 117 9.31 8.84 -3.82
CA LEU A 117 10.61 9.44 -4.08
C LEU A 117 11.51 8.50 -4.87
N PHE A 118 11.61 7.24 -4.50
CA PHE A 118 12.44 6.25 -5.19
C PHE A 118 12.01 6.10 -6.65
N PHE A 119 10.71 5.90 -6.89
CA PHE A 119 10.19 5.65 -8.24
C PHE A 119 10.33 6.84 -9.18
N VAL A 120 10.24 8.08 -8.66
CA VAL A 120 10.28 9.30 -9.49
C VAL A 120 11.68 9.92 -9.55
N LEU A 121 12.45 9.91 -8.45
CA LEU A 121 13.77 10.53 -8.38
C LEU A 121 14.81 9.73 -9.18
N ILE A 122 14.78 8.40 -9.12
CA ILE A 122 15.76 7.56 -9.81
C ILE A 122 15.77 7.77 -11.32
N PRO A 123 14.65 7.63 -12.05
CA PRO A 123 14.65 7.87 -13.50
C PRO A 123 15.08 9.30 -13.84
N MET A 124 14.80 10.25 -12.95
CA MET A 124 15.23 11.65 -13.08
C MET A 124 16.76 11.78 -12.97
N ILE A 125 17.37 11.11 -11.99
CA ILE A 125 18.84 11.05 -11.82
C ILE A 125 19.49 10.36 -13.02
N VAL A 126 18.93 9.24 -13.50
CA VAL A 126 19.43 8.54 -14.69
C VAL A 126 19.40 9.46 -15.91
N LEU A 127 18.31 10.20 -16.11
CA LEU A 127 18.21 11.20 -17.18
C LEU A 127 19.26 12.31 -17.04
N LEU A 128 19.55 12.78 -15.83
CA LEU A 128 20.59 13.77 -15.57
C LEU A 128 21.98 13.27 -16.00
N PHE A 129 22.35 12.05 -15.62
CA PHE A 129 23.63 11.45 -16.01
C PHE A 129 23.72 11.22 -17.52
N CYS A 130 22.64 10.76 -18.14
CA CYS A 130 22.57 10.62 -19.59
C CYS A 130 22.78 11.98 -20.30
N LEU A 131 22.15 13.03 -19.79
CA LEU A 131 22.29 14.38 -20.30
C LEU A 131 23.72 14.92 -20.14
N LEU A 132 24.36 14.68 -18.98
CA LEU A 132 25.77 15.03 -18.77
C LEU A 132 26.68 14.33 -19.78
N GLY A 133 26.46 13.04 -20.03
CA GLY A 133 27.17 12.30 -21.08
C GLY A 133 26.96 12.90 -22.48
N ALA A 134 25.73 13.30 -22.81
CA ALA A 134 25.42 13.95 -24.08
C ALA A 134 26.10 15.32 -24.23
N TRP A 135 26.22 16.09 -23.15
CA TRP A 135 27.00 17.34 -23.14
C TRP A 135 28.49 17.09 -23.38
N ILE A 136 29.07 16.15 -22.65
CA ILE A 136 30.50 15.83 -22.75
C ILE A 136 30.84 15.35 -24.17
N THR A 137 30.03 14.45 -24.73
CA THR A 137 30.23 13.94 -26.10
C THR A 137 30.06 15.01 -27.16
N GLY A 138 29.04 15.87 -27.04
CA GLY A 138 28.85 17.00 -27.96
C GLY A 138 30.01 18.00 -27.93
N ILE A 139 30.53 18.30 -26.73
CA ILE A 139 31.71 19.16 -26.56
C ILE A 139 32.95 18.48 -27.17
N ALA A 140 33.17 17.20 -26.88
CA ALA A 140 34.31 16.46 -27.41
C ALA A 140 34.32 16.43 -28.96
N PHE A 141 33.16 16.22 -29.58
CA PHE A 141 33.03 16.24 -31.04
C PHE A 141 33.28 17.63 -31.64
N SER A 142 32.95 18.69 -30.91
CA SER A 142 33.27 20.06 -31.34
C SER A 142 34.77 20.32 -31.43
N PHE A 143 35.59 19.58 -30.66
CA PHE A 143 37.06 19.65 -30.73
C PHE A 143 37.70 18.68 -31.73
N ALA A 144 36.93 17.78 -32.36
CA ALA A 144 37.44 16.82 -33.34
C ALA A 144 38.27 17.44 -34.50
N PRO A 145 37.94 18.64 -35.05
CA PRO A 145 38.69 19.24 -36.14
C PRO A 145 40.14 19.58 -35.78
N ILE A 146 40.42 19.89 -34.50
CA ILE A 146 41.77 20.23 -34.03
C ILE A 146 42.73 19.07 -34.27
N PHE A 147 42.29 17.84 -33.98
CA PHE A 147 43.06 16.62 -34.25
C PHE A 147 43.27 16.39 -35.75
N GLY A 148 42.27 16.70 -36.58
CA GLY A 148 42.38 16.63 -38.03
C GLY A 148 43.47 17.57 -38.56
N ILE A 149 43.44 18.84 -38.14
CA ILE A 149 44.43 19.84 -38.56
C ILE A 149 45.84 19.43 -38.13
N PHE A 150 46.00 18.92 -36.90
CA PHE A 150 47.28 18.42 -36.41
C PHE A 150 47.84 17.27 -37.28
N ALA A 151 46.99 16.32 -37.66
CA ALA A 151 47.39 15.20 -38.54
C ALA A 151 47.83 15.68 -39.93
N LEU A 152 47.16 16.70 -40.48
CA LEU A 152 47.47 17.28 -41.79
C LEU A 152 48.83 18.00 -41.82
N LEU A 153 49.24 18.60 -40.70
CA LEU A 153 50.57 19.25 -40.57
C LEU A 153 51.72 18.24 -40.49
N GLY A 154 51.48 17.05 -39.94
CA GLY A 154 52.53 16.02 -39.77
C GLY A 154 52.84 15.28 -41.07
N THR A 155 51.80 14.82 -41.78
CA THR A 155 51.95 14.08 -43.04
C THR A 155 50.92 14.54 -44.07
N TYR A 156 51.41 15.06 -45.20
CA TYR A 156 50.54 15.44 -46.29
C TYR A 156 50.25 14.21 -47.17
N SER A 157 49.02 13.69 -47.07
CA SER A 157 48.57 12.53 -47.84
C SER A 157 47.08 12.69 -48.21
N VAL A 158 46.65 11.97 -49.24
CA VAL A 158 45.22 11.94 -49.61
C VAL A 158 44.35 11.44 -48.45
N ALA A 159 44.87 10.47 -47.67
CA ALA A 159 44.19 9.93 -46.50
C ALA A 159 44.02 10.97 -45.39
N THR A 160 45.04 11.81 -45.12
CA THR A 160 44.94 12.84 -44.08
C THR A 160 43.99 13.97 -44.46
N VAL A 161 43.94 14.37 -45.74
CA VAL A 161 42.95 15.34 -46.24
C VAL A 161 41.52 14.80 -46.14
N PHE A 162 41.31 13.52 -46.43
CA PHE A 162 40.00 12.88 -46.23
C PHE A 162 39.62 12.81 -44.74
N GLN A 163 40.59 12.50 -43.87
CA GLN A 163 40.38 12.47 -42.42
C GLN A 163 39.99 13.84 -41.86
N THR A 164 40.61 14.93 -42.31
CA THR A 164 40.24 16.29 -41.86
C THR A 164 38.84 16.71 -42.31
N PHE A 165 38.43 16.30 -43.51
CA PHE A 165 37.06 16.49 -43.95
C PHE A 165 36.05 15.77 -43.03
N MET A 166 36.35 14.53 -42.63
CA MET A 166 35.50 13.76 -41.72
C MET A 166 35.41 14.36 -40.31
N THR A 167 36.50 14.92 -39.77
CA THR A 167 36.46 15.56 -38.45
C THR A 167 35.66 16.86 -38.46
N ILE A 168 35.64 17.59 -39.57
CA ILE A 168 34.77 18.77 -39.77
C ILE A 168 33.30 18.35 -39.79
N LEU A 169 32.95 17.25 -40.47
CA LEU A 169 31.58 16.73 -40.48
C LEU A 169 31.13 16.31 -39.07
N ILE A 170 31.97 15.59 -38.32
CA ILE A 170 31.71 15.19 -36.93
C ILE A 170 31.53 16.41 -36.03
N CYS A 171 32.30 17.48 -36.24
CA CYS A 171 32.11 18.74 -35.52
C CYS A 171 30.75 19.37 -35.81
N GLY A 172 30.32 19.39 -37.08
CA GLY A 172 28.98 19.85 -37.45
C GLY A 172 27.89 19.08 -36.72
N ILE A 173 28.00 17.74 -36.68
CA ILE A 173 27.06 16.87 -35.95
C ILE A 173 27.12 17.16 -34.44
N GLY A 174 28.31 17.36 -33.88
CA GLY A 174 28.52 17.71 -32.48
C GLY A 174 27.82 19.02 -32.08
N LEU A 175 27.87 20.04 -32.93
CA LEU A 175 27.17 21.31 -32.70
C LEU A 175 25.64 21.15 -32.71
N VAL A 176 25.10 20.38 -33.66
CA VAL A 176 23.67 20.07 -33.69
C VAL A 176 23.26 19.27 -32.44
N MET A 177 24.07 18.29 -32.03
CA MET A 177 23.86 17.52 -30.81
C MET A 177 23.78 18.43 -29.57
N LEU A 178 24.68 19.41 -29.44
CA LEU A 178 24.64 20.38 -28.34
C LEU A 178 23.39 21.26 -28.35
N ALA A 179 22.94 21.71 -29.53
CA ALA A 179 21.70 22.49 -29.67
C ALA A 179 20.46 21.68 -29.23
N VAL A 180 20.39 20.40 -29.61
CA VAL A 180 19.33 19.48 -29.16
C VAL A 180 19.42 19.26 -27.65
N CYS A 181 20.63 19.03 -27.12
CA CYS A 181 20.89 18.79 -25.70
C CYS A 181 20.45 19.99 -24.83
N TYR A 182 20.64 21.22 -25.32
CA TYR A 182 20.17 22.43 -24.64
C TYR A 182 18.64 22.45 -24.47
N SER A 183 17.91 22.04 -25.51
CA SER A 183 16.44 21.96 -25.47
C SER A 183 15.95 20.93 -24.44
N PHE A 184 16.58 19.75 -24.42
CA PHE A 184 16.31 18.72 -23.42
C PHE A 184 16.60 19.20 -21.99
N THR A 185 17.71 19.92 -21.79
CA THR A 185 18.08 20.48 -20.49
C THR A 185 17.00 21.44 -19.95
N ARG A 186 16.43 22.29 -20.82
CA ARG A 186 15.31 23.18 -20.43
C ARG A 186 14.05 22.42 -20.04
N VAL A 187 13.72 21.31 -20.72
CA VAL A 187 12.55 20.48 -20.37
C VAL A 187 12.80 19.77 -19.04
N LEU A 188 13.97 19.15 -18.88
CA LEU A 188 14.33 18.38 -17.69
C LEU A 188 14.32 19.25 -16.44
N THR A 189 14.87 20.48 -16.52
CA THR A 189 14.87 21.45 -15.41
C THR A 189 13.47 21.95 -15.05
N LYS A 190 12.55 22.10 -16.02
CA LYS A 190 11.13 22.41 -15.75
C LYS A 190 10.45 21.27 -15.01
N LEU A 191 10.65 20.02 -15.44
CA LEU A 191 10.10 18.84 -14.78
C LEU A 191 10.64 18.71 -13.35
N PHE A 192 11.96 18.91 -13.17
CA PHE A 192 12.60 18.87 -11.86
C PHE A 192 11.99 19.87 -10.88
N ARG A 193 11.83 21.13 -11.30
CA ARG A 193 11.25 22.18 -10.45
C ARG A 193 9.80 21.84 -10.07
N ARG A 194 9.00 21.36 -11.02
CA ARG A 194 7.61 20.93 -10.74
C ARG A 194 7.58 19.80 -9.73
N TYR A 195 8.46 18.82 -9.87
CA TYR A 195 8.59 17.71 -8.93
C TYR A 195 9.01 18.18 -7.54
N LEU A 196 10.05 19.00 -7.41
CA LEU A 196 10.47 19.53 -6.11
C LEU A 196 9.38 20.36 -5.43
N VAL A 197 8.64 21.18 -6.20
CA VAL A 197 7.54 21.98 -5.67
C VAL A 197 6.35 21.09 -5.26
N TRP A 198 6.08 20.02 -5.99
CA TRP A 198 5.06 19.03 -5.61
C TRP A 198 5.48 18.27 -4.35
N MET A 199 6.73 17.80 -4.30
CA MET A 199 7.27 17.07 -3.16
C MET A 199 7.27 17.92 -1.89
N ARG A 200 7.67 19.18 -1.98
CA ARG A 200 7.57 20.13 -0.87
C ARG A 200 6.12 20.34 -0.43
N ARG A 201 5.17 20.43 -1.36
CA ARG A 201 3.73 20.55 -1.04
C ARG A 201 3.18 19.27 -0.38
N ALA A 202 3.63 18.10 -0.82
CA ALA A 202 3.23 16.82 -0.26
C ALA A 202 3.74 16.65 1.19
N ILE A 203 4.98 17.05 1.46
CA ILE A 203 5.59 16.94 2.80
C ILE A 203 5.06 18.00 3.77
N VAL A 204 4.83 19.23 3.31
CA VAL A 204 4.38 20.32 4.18
C VAL A 204 2.88 20.20 4.54
N GLY A 205 2.12 19.35 3.86
CA GLY A 205 0.69 19.18 4.08
C GLY A 205 -0.07 20.44 3.67
N GLY A 206 -0.80 20.38 2.55
CA GLY A 206 -1.42 21.54 1.92
C GLY A 206 -2.17 22.47 2.88
N ARG A 207 -1.52 23.55 3.31
CA ARG A 207 -2.15 24.79 3.79
C ARG A 207 -1.14 25.93 3.79
N LEU A 208 -0.87 26.47 2.61
CA LEU A 208 -0.53 27.88 2.48
C LEU A 208 -1.47 28.43 1.42
N ALA A 209 -2.54 29.04 1.94
CA ALA A 209 -3.27 30.10 1.27
C ALA A 209 -2.32 31.25 0.92
#